data_AF-A0A9D5GQM4-F1
#
_entry.id   AF-A0A9D5GQM4-F1
#
_cell.length_a   1.000
_cell.length_b   1.000
_cell.length_c   1.000
_cell.angle_alpha   90.00
_cell.angle_beta   90.00
_cell.angle_gamma   90.00
#
_symmetry.space_group_name_H-M   'P 1'
#
loop_
_entity.id
_entity.type
_entity.pdbx_description
1 polymer ?
#
loop_
_entity_poly.entity_id
_entity_poly.type
_entity_poly.pdbx_seq_one_letter_code
_entity_poly.pdbx_strand_id
1 'polypeptide(L)'
;MNYFDSIYSRLFGGKSNPPRINVDGLIRRSENFLGRFERWKTSERCQDFLSEIWESYFWRRRGIDKNPALVLFELSNSNGFAINYSPEFDQHSFHFLLDHFADQVKKLGYRLVTSRSSLRDKGDYVEKKEMHYLKPKRDFSEPIDQKFGNVQIEYIEKNNEPSRIKLIASSYPDRKYKEAMSFESLAEHVLTLSSK
;
A
#
# COMPACT_ATOMS: atom_id res chain seq x y z
N MET A 1 25.71 -13.57 -27.07
CA MET A 1 25.58 -12.11 -26.86
C MET A 1 25.56 -11.86 -25.37
N ASN A 2 26.54 -11.11 -24.86
CA ASN A 2 26.77 -10.94 -23.42
C ASN A 2 25.82 -9.88 -22.84
N TYR A 3 25.27 -10.16 -21.66
CA TYR A 3 24.36 -9.28 -20.91
C TYR A 3 24.93 -7.85 -20.76
N PHE A 4 26.24 -7.74 -20.57
CA PHE A 4 26.95 -6.46 -20.47
C PHE A 4 26.88 -5.60 -21.74
N ASP A 5 26.97 -6.20 -22.93
CA ASP A 5 26.90 -5.46 -24.20
C ASP A 5 25.50 -4.86 -24.42
N SER A 6 24.46 -5.55 -23.91
CA SER A 6 23.07 -5.08 -23.97
C SER A 6 22.79 -3.90 -23.01
N ILE A 7 23.54 -3.80 -21.92
CA ILE A 7 23.45 -2.70 -20.96
C ILE A 7 24.26 -1.50 -21.47
N TYR A 8 25.47 -1.74 -21.97
CA TYR A 8 26.37 -0.69 -22.44
C TYR A 8 25.79 0.06 -23.65
N SER A 9 25.23 -0.67 -24.63
CA SER A 9 24.60 -0.08 -25.81
C SER A 9 23.36 0.77 -25.48
N ARG A 10 22.58 0.41 -24.45
CA ARG A 10 21.41 1.18 -24.00
C ARG A 10 21.78 2.44 -23.20
N LEU A 11 22.90 2.42 -22.49
CA LEU A 11 23.34 3.56 -21.67
C LEU A 11 24.15 4.58 -22.48
N PHE A 12 24.89 4.15 -23.51
CA PHE A 12 25.88 4.99 -24.19
C PHE A 12 25.74 5.06 -25.72
N GLY A 13 24.81 4.31 -26.33
CA GLY A 13 24.50 4.40 -27.77
C GLY A 13 23.62 5.62 -28.09
N GLY A 14 24.20 6.63 -28.75
CA GLY A 14 23.66 7.99 -28.84
C GLY A 14 22.30 8.20 -29.54
N LYS A 15 21.68 9.34 -29.15
CA LYS A 15 20.55 10.08 -29.76
C LYS A 15 19.29 9.28 -30.07
N SER A 16 18.66 8.76 -29.02
CA SER A 16 17.21 8.63 -28.93
C SER A 16 16.76 9.37 -27.67
N ASN A 17 15.49 9.80 -27.59
CA ASN A 17 14.88 10.21 -26.31
C ASN A 17 15.35 9.27 -25.21
N PRO A 18 15.75 9.77 -24.02
CA PRO A 18 16.32 8.93 -22.97
C PRO A 18 15.40 7.73 -22.77
N PRO A 19 15.94 6.49 -22.75
CA PRO A 19 15.12 5.30 -22.67
C PRO A 19 14.30 5.36 -21.38
N ARG A 20 12.98 5.52 -21.52
CA ARG A 20 12.08 5.57 -20.36
C ARG A 20 12.21 4.26 -19.59
N ILE A 21 12.66 4.37 -18.34
CA ILE A 21 12.83 3.22 -17.46
C ILE A 21 11.45 2.63 -17.19
N ASN A 22 11.25 1.37 -17.57
CA ASN A 22 10.04 0.59 -17.30
C ASN A 22 10.46 -0.80 -16.82
N VAL A 23 10.56 -0.99 -15.52
CA VAL A 23 10.97 -2.27 -14.90
C VAL A 23 9.86 -2.76 -13.99
N ASP A 24 9.50 -4.03 -14.09
CA ASP A 24 8.54 -4.71 -13.21
C ASP A 24 9.17 -5.93 -12.56
N GLY A 25 8.80 -6.21 -11.31
CA GLY A 25 9.28 -7.37 -10.58
C GLY A 25 8.42 -7.72 -9.37
N LEU A 26 8.67 -8.90 -8.79
CA LEU A 26 8.09 -9.27 -7.51
C LEU A 26 8.83 -8.55 -6.38
N ILE A 27 8.12 -8.13 -5.34
CA ILE A 27 8.77 -7.57 -4.15
C ILE A 27 9.52 -8.70 -3.45
N ARG A 28 10.82 -8.51 -3.21
CA ARG A 28 11.64 -9.35 -2.35
C ARG A 28 12.23 -8.47 -1.26
N ARG A 29 11.76 -8.65 -0.03
CA ARG A 29 12.30 -7.92 1.14
C ARG A 29 13.65 -8.52 1.51
N SER A 30 14.62 -7.66 1.80
CA SER A 30 15.92 -8.09 2.33
C SER A 30 15.79 -8.50 3.79
N GLU A 31 16.73 -9.31 4.29
CA GLU A 31 16.79 -9.66 5.71
C GLU A 31 16.90 -8.43 6.61
N ASN A 32 17.65 -7.41 6.18
CA ASN A 32 17.75 -6.14 6.89
C ASN A 32 16.39 -5.44 6.99
N PHE A 33 15.63 -5.39 5.89
CA PHE A 33 14.28 -4.83 5.90
C PHE A 33 13.38 -5.58 6.88
N LEU A 34 13.35 -6.92 6.79
CA LEU A 34 12.51 -7.74 7.66
C LEU A 34 12.88 -7.56 9.13
N GLY A 35 14.18 -7.55 9.47
CA GLY A 35 14.63 -7.33 10.84
C GLY A 35 14.25 -5.95 11.39
N ARG A 36 14.31 -4.90 10.57
CA ARG A 36 13.85 -3.55 10.97
C ARG A 36 12.32 -3.49 11.10
N PHE A 37 11.60 -4.12 10.19
CA PHE A 37 10.14 -4.18 10.20
C PHE A 37 9.60 -4.88 11.46
N GLU A 38 10.17 -6.02 11.84
CA GLU A 38 9.78 -6.74 13.06
C GLU A 38 10.02 -5.89 14.32
N ARG A 39 11.18 -5.22 14.41
CA ARG A 39 11.46 -4.30 15.53
C ARG A 39 10.52 -3.10 15.55
N TRP A 40 10.20 -2.55 14.39
CA TRP A 40 9.28 -1.42 14.29
C TRP A 40 7.88 -1.81 14.79
N LYS A 41 7.34 -2.97 14.38
CA LYS A 41 6.01 -3.45 14.80
C LYS A 41 5.82 -3.52 16.31
N THR A 42 6.89 -3.75 17.08
CA THR A 42 6.85 -3.84 18.55
C THR A 42 7.29 -2.56 19.25
N SER A 43 7.63 -1.51 18.52
CA SER A 43 8.10 -0.24 19.09
C SER A 43 6.94 0.67 19.47
N GLU A 44 7.11 1.48 20.51
CA GLU A 44 6.18 2.57 20.88
C GLU A 44 5.94 3.52 19.69
N ARG A 45 7.00 3.85 18.95
CA ARG A 45 6.94 4.67 17.74
C ARG A 45 5.96 4.15 16.69
N CYS A 46 5.80 2.83 16.55
CA CYS A 46 4.80 2.26 15.65
C CYS A 46 3.39 2.48 16.20
N GLN A 47 3.18 2.32 17.51
CA GLN A 47 1.88 2.54 18.14
C GLN A 47 1.45 4.00 18.02
N ASP A 48 2.35 4.93 18.33
CA ASP A 48 2.13 6.36 18.22
C ASP A 48 1.81 6.75 16.78
N PHE A 49 2.62 6.30 15.83
CA PHE A 49 2.45 6.64 14.42
C PHE A 49 1.14 6.12 13.84
N LEU A 50 0.73 4.89 14.17
CA LEU A 50 -0.56 4.35 13.74
C LEU A 50 -1.73 5.10 14.41
N SER A 51 -1.58 5.48 15.69
CA SER A 51 -2.58 6.27 16.42
C SER A 51 -2.76 7.66 15.81
N GLU A 52 -1.68 8.36 15.46
CA GLU A 52 -1.73 9.66 14.76
C GLU A 52 -2.47 9.58 13.42
N ILE A 53 -2.22 8.50 12.65
CA ILE A 53 -2.92 8.26 11.39
C ILE A 53 -4.41 7.97 11.64
N TRP A 54 -4.73 7.15 12.66
CA TRP A 54 -6.11 6.84 13.03
C TRP A 54 -6.89 8.09 13.45
N GLU A 55 -6.29 8.94 14.28
CA GLU A 55 -6.87 10.24 14.64
C GLU A 55 -7.12 11.10 13.40
N SER A 56 -6.14 11.16 12.50
CA SER A 56 -6.29 11.92 11.26
C SER A 56 -7.41 11.38 10.37
N TYR A 57 -7.55 10.06 10.25
CA TYR A 57 -8.66 9.43 9.57
C TYR A 57 -10.01 9.81 10.20
N PHE A 58 -10.12 9.67 11.53
CA PHE A 58 -11.32 9.99 12.30
C PHE A 58 -11.76 11.45 12.10
N TRP A 59 -10.83 12.40 12.16
CA TRP A 59 -11.13 13.82 11.96
C TRP A 59 -11.44 14.15 10.50
N ARG A 60 -10.74 13.53 9.55
CA ARG A 60 -10.96 13.76 8.12
C ARG A 60 -12.37 13.38 7.69
N ARG A 61 -12.95 12.29 8.24
CA ARG A 61 -14.35 11.92 7.98
C ARG A 61 -15.37 12.98 8.43
N ARG A 62 -14.97 13.89 9.32
CA ARG A 62 -15.79 15.01 9.82
C ARG A 62 -15.46 16.32 9.10
N GLY A 63 -14.68 16.27 8.02
CA GLY A 63 -14.26 17.44 7.27
C GLY A 63 -13.17 18.26 7.94
N ILE A 64 -12.47 17.71 8.95
CA ILE A 64 -11.39 18.39 9.67
C ILE A 64 -10.05 17.80 9.24
N ASP A 65 -9.17 18.65 8.72
CA ASP A 65 -7.80 18.26 8.37
C ASP A 65 -6.89 18.23 9.60
N LYS A 66 -6.14 17.13 9.69
CA LYS A 66 -5.11 16.88 10.70
C LYS A 66 -3.86 16.35 10.01
N ASN A 67 -2.78 16.27 10.77
CA ASN A 67 -1.52 15.71 10.31
C ASN A 67 -1.36 14.28 10.88
N PRO A 68 -1.03 13.26 10.07
CA PRO A 68 -0.78 13.28 8.62
C PRO A 68 -1.98 13.66 7.75
N ALA A 69 -1.72 14.44 6.70
CA ALA A 69 -2.73 14.76 5.69
C ALA A 69 -3.25 13.49 5.00
N LEU A 70 -4.58 13.29 5.08
CA LEU A 70 -5.27 12.11 4.59
C LEU A 70 -6.34 12.47 3.56
N VAL A 71 -6.39 11.72 2.46
CA VAL A 71 -7.41 11.83 1.42
C VAL A 71 -8.32 10.61 1.49
N LEU A 72 -9.62 10.83 1.66
CA LEU A 72 -10.63 9.77 1.63
C LEU A 72 -11.11 9.53 0.20
N PHE A 73 -11.38 8.26 -0.12
CA PHE A 73 -12.04 7.85 -1.36
C PHE A 73 -13.37 7.20 -0.98
N GLU A 74 -14.48 7.76 -1.47
CA GLU A 74 -15.83 7.32 -1.15
C GLU A 74 -16.62 7.10 -2.45
N LEU A 75 -16.40 5.95 -3.09
CA LEU A 75 -17.15 5.55 -4.29
C LEU A 75 -18.09 4.40 -3.94
N SER A 76 -19.17 4.27 -4.71
CA SER A 76 -20.26 3.31 -4.47
C SER A 76 -19.79 1.88 -4.14
N ASN A 77 -18.76 1.38 -4.82
CA ASN A 77 -18.20 0.04 -4.61
C ASN A 77 -16.69 0.07 -4.36
N SER A 78 -16.11 1.22 -4.01
CA SER A 78 -14.67 1.34 -3.82
C SER A 78 -14.36 2.46 -2.84
N ASN A 79 -13.94 2.08 -1.64
CA ASN A 79 -13.66 3.00 -0.55
C ASN A 79 -12.21 2.88 -0.11
N GLY A 80 -11.63 3.96 0.39
CA GLY A 80 -10.21 3.99 0.67
C GLY A 80 -9.71 5.22 1.40
N PHE A 81 -8.42 5.20 1.68
CA PHE A 81 -7.68 6.40 2.04
C PHE A 81 -6.30 6.43 1.36
N ALA A 82 -5.72 7.62 1.26
CA ALA A 82 -4.31 7.83 1.00
C ALA A 82 -3.71 8.76 2.04
N ILE A 83 -2.49 8.45 2.47
CA ILE A 83 -1.69 9.22 3.41
C ILE A 83 -0.51 9.77 2.62
N ASN A 84 -0.33 11.08 2.62
CA ASN A 84 0.85 11.69 2.02
C ASN A 84 2.03 11.59 2.99
N TYR A 85 3.21 11.31 2.46
CA TYR A 85 4.42 11.40 3.24
C TYR A 85 4.69 12.85 3.63
N SER A 86 5.23 13.04 4.83
CA SER A 86 5.72 14.32 5.30
C SER A 86 7.07 14.11 6.00
N PRO A 87 8.04 15.05 5.90
CA PRO A 87 9.38 14.87 6.45
C PRO A 87 9.46 14.63 7.96
N GLU A 88 8.43 14.98 8.74
CA GLU A 88 8.36 14.61 10.16
C GLU A 88 8.27 13.09 10.39
N PHE A 89 7.83 12.33 9.38
CA PHE A 89 7.79 10.88 9.45
C PHE A 89 9.11 10.26 9.01
N ASP A 90 9.53 9.24 9.76
CA ASP A 90 10.67 8.42 9.35
C ASP A 90 10.32 7.65 8.08
N GLN A 91 11.16 7.79 7.04
CA GLN A 91 10.93 7.20 5.72
C GLN A 91 10.76 5.68 5.79
N HIS A 92 11.52 5.01 6.66
CA HIS A 92 11.44 3.56 6.83
C HIS A 92 10.12 3.14 7.49
N SER A 93 9.73 3.83 8.57
CA SER A 93 8.44 3.64 9.24
C SER A 93 7.27 3.84 8.27
N PHE A 94 7.36 4.85 7.41
CA PHE A 94 6.35 5.11 6.39
C PHE A 94 6.30 4.00 5.32
N HIS A 95 7.47 3.51 4.87
CA HIS A 95 7.54 2.37 3.94
C HIS A 95 6.99 1.07 4.56
N PHE A 96 7.22 0.84 5.84
CA PHE A 96 6.72 -0.33 6.58
C PHE A 96 5.19 -0.42 6.61
N LEU A 97 4.46 0.69 6.46
CA LEU A 97 3.00 0.68 6.40
C LEU A 97 2.46 -0.24 5.29
N LEU A 98 3.19 -0.39 4.16
CA LEU A 98 2.77 -1.28 3.07
C LEU A 98 2.64 -2.73 3.54
N ASP A 99 3.67 -3.25 4.20
CA ASP A 99 3.69 -4.61 4.70
C ASP A 99 2.85 -4.76 5.97
N HIS A 100 2.79 -3.72 6.83
CA HIS A 100 1.91 -3.69 7.99
C HIS A 100 0.44 -3.86 7.60
N PHE A 101 -0.07 -3.01 6.70
CA PHE A 101 -1.46 -3.09 6.26
C PHE A 101 -1.76 -4.43 5.62
N ALA A 102 -0.84 -4.98 4.82
CA ALA A 102 -1.03 -6.30 4.22
C ALA A 102 -1.11 -7.41 5.29
N ASP A 103 -0.28 -7.35 6.33
CA ASP A 103 -0.31 -8.32 7.44
C ASP A 103 -1.59 -8.20 8.27
N GLN A 104 -2.08 -6.99 8.56
CA GLN A 104 -3.36 -6.80 9.24
C GLN A 104 -4.53 -7.32 8.39
N VAL A 105 -4.56 -7.01 7.09
CA VAL A 105 -5.58 -7.52 6.17
C VAL A 105 -5.57 -9.06 6.10
N LYS A 106 -4.39 -9.71 6.13
CA LYS A 106 -4.30 -11.18 6.17
C LYS A 106 -4.94 -11.77 7.43
N LYS A 107 -4.82 -11.12 8.59
CA LYS A 107 -5.47 -11.56 9.85
C LYS A 107 -6.99 -11.59 9.73
N LEU A 108 -7.56 -10.73 8.88
CA LEU A 108 -8.99 -10.73 8.53
C LEU A 108 -9.40 -11.88 7.60
N GLY A 109 -8.55 -12.89 7.39
CA GLY A 109 -8.87 -14.04 6.53
C GLY A 109 -8.71 -13.77 5.04
N TYR A 110 -7.80 -12.87 4.67
CA TYR A 110 -7.43 -12.62 3.28
C TYR A 110 -6.23 -13.48 2.86
N ARG A 111 -6.06 -13.66 1.55
CA ARG A 111 -4.85 -14.20 0.93
C ARG A 111 -4.21 -13.14 0.04
N LEU A 112 -2.88 -13.09 0.07
CA LEU A 112 -2.10 -12.28 -0.86
C LEU A 112 -2.17 -12.91 -2.24
N VAL A 113 -2.62 -12.15 -3.24
CA VAL A 113 -2.72 -12.59 -4.64
C VAL A 113 -1.52 -12.11 -5.44
N THR A 114 -1.07 -10.89 -5.19
CA THR A 114 0.07 -10.30 -5.91
C THR A 114 0.83 -9.35 -5.00
N SER A 115 2.15 -9.37 -5.12
CA SER A 115 3.08 -8.46 -4.47
C SER A 115 4.14 -8.06 -5.50
N ARG A 116 4.10 -6.81 -5.95
CA ARG A 116 4.89 -6.35 -7.11
C ARG A 116 5.47 -4.96 -6.91
N SER A 117 6.63 -4.74 -7.52
CA SER A 117 7.29 -3.45 -7.64
C SER A 117 7.40 -3.07 -9.10
N SER A 118 7.24 -1.79 -9.39
CA SER A 118 7.41 -1.22 -10.72
C SER A 118 8.19 0.09 -10.64
N LEU A 119 9.17 0.27 -11.51
CA LEU A 119 9.90 1.51 -11.71
C LEU A 119 9.49 2.11 -13.05
N ARG A 120 9.12 3.39 -13.06
CA ARG A 120 8.57 4.11 -14.22
C ARG A 120 9.17 5.50 -14.31
N ASP A 121 9.78 5.81 -15.44
CA ASP A 121 10.17 7.17 -15.80
C ASP A 121 8.93 7.97 -16.25
N LYS A 122 8.62 9.06 -15.52
CA LYS A 122 7.49 9.95 -15.79
C LYS A 122 7.90 11.21 -16.56
N GLY A 123 9.15 11.33 -17.00
CA GLY A 123 9.72 12.54 -17.59
C GLY A 123 10.35 13.42 -16.53
N ASP A 124 9.54 13.95 -15.60
CA ASP A 124 10.02 14.89 -14.56
C ASP A 124 10.61 14.20 -13.33
N TYR A 125 10.25 12.94 -13.11
CA TYR A 125 10.73 12.13 -11.99
C TYR A 125 10.65 10.64 -12.31
N VAL A 126 11.40 9.85 -11.55
CA VAL A 126 11.28 8.40 -11.55
C VAL A 126 10.34 7.98 -10.42
N GLU A 127 9.25 7.30 -10.78
CA GLU A 127 8.29 6.72 -9.86
C GLU A 127 8.66 5.27 -9.57
N LYS A 128 8.85 4.93 -8.29
CA LYS A 128 8.81 3.54 -7.84
C LYS A 128 7.48 3.30 -7.15
N LYS A 129 6.78 2.26 -7.56
CA LYS A 129 5.51 1.83 -6.99
C LYS A 129 5.62 0.40 -6.50
N GLU A 130 5.33 0.19 -5.23
CA GLU A 130 5.16 -1.14 -4.64
C GLU A 130 3.69 -1.36 -4.31
N MET A 131 3.19 -2.57 -4.55
CA MET A 131 1.77 -2.88 -4.36
C MET A 131 1.55 -4.30 -3.85
N HIS A 132 0.64 -4.42 -2.89
CA HIS A 132 0.04 -5.67 -2.44
C HIS A 132 -1.45 -5.72 -2.83
N TYR A 133 -1.87 -6.82 -3.44
CA TYR A 133 -3.27 -7.08 -3.79
C TYR A 133 -3.75 -8.34 -3.08
N LEU A 134 -4.83 -8.20 -2.30
CA LEU A 134 -5.37 -9.25 -1.44
C LEU A 134 -6.83 -9.51 -1.78
N LYS A 135 -7.23 -10.78 -1.66
CA LYS A 135 -8.64 -11.20 -1.78
C LYS A 135 -9.07 -11.96 -0.53
N PRO A 136 -10.34 -11.89 -0.12
CA PRO A 136 -10.87 -12.78 0.89
C PRO A 136 -10.57 -14.23 0.53
N LYS A 137 -10.20 -15.07 1.51
CA LYS A 137 -10.20 -16.52 1.30
C LYS A 137 -11.63 -16.94 0.98
N ARG A 138 -11.80 -17.73 -0.08
CA ARG A 138 -13.13 -18.11 -0.56
C ARG A 138 -13.79 -19.04 0.45
N ASP A 139 -15.02 -18.69 0.80
CA ASP A 139 -16.03 -19.66 1.21
C ASP A 139 -16.79 -20.11 -0.05
N PHE A 140 -17.26 -21.34 -0.07
CA PHE A 140 -18.08 -21.90 -1.14
C PHE A 140 -19.58 -21.79 -0.86
N SER A 141 -19.96 -21.17 0.27
CA SER A 141 -21.36 -20.85 0.59
C SER A 141 -21.87 -19.67 -0.26
N GLU A 142 -23.08 -19.79 -0.80
CA GLU A 142 -23.77 -18.70 -1.51
C GLU A 142 -24.89 -18.09 -0.63
N PRO A 143 -25.04 -16.75 -0.59
CA PRO A 143 -24.18 -15.75 -1.21
C PRO A 143 -22.80 -15.66 -0.53
N ILE A 144 -21.76 -15.42 -1.33
CA ILE A 144 -20.36 -15.43 -0.89
C ILE A 144 -20.11 -14.26 0.06
N ASP A 145 -19.52 -14.54 1.22
CA ASP A 145 -19.00 -13.51 2.10
C ASP A 145 -17.75 -12.86 1.47
N GLN A 146 -17.92 -11.63 0.98
CA GLN A 146 -16.84 -10.86 0.39
C GLN A 146 -16.06 -10.01 1.40
N LYS A 147 -16.42 -10.02 2.68
CA LYS A 147 -15.82 -9.17 3.72
C LYS A 147 -15.84 -7.70 3.31
N PHE A 148 -14.68 -7.06 3.15
CA PHE A 148 -14.54 -5.68 2.67
C PHE A 148 -14.38 -5.58 1.15
N GLY A 149 -14.52 -6.68 0.41
CA GLY A 149 -14.16 -6.79 -1.01
C GLY A 149 -12.67 -7.11 -1.20
N ASN A 150 -12.12 -6.85 -2.39
CA ASN A 150 -10.68 -6.98 -2.62
C ASN A 150 -9.95 -5.77 -2.01
N VAL A 151 -8.75 -5.99 -1.47
CA VAL A 151 -7.93 -4.91 -0.89
C VAL A 151 -6.67 -4.70 -1.71
N GLN A 152 -6.39 -3.44 -2.06
CA GLN A 152 -5.18 -3.03 -2.76
C GLN A 152 -4.45 -1.98 -1.93
N ILE A 153 -3.17 -2.23 -1.66
CA ILE A 153 -2.30 -1.33 -0.89
C ILE A 153 -1.15 -0.92 -1.80
N GLU A 154 -0.91 0.38 -1.93
CA GLU A 154 0.13 0.93 -2.81
C GLU A 154 1.01 1.89 -2.03
N TYR A 155 2.32 1.72 -2.17
CA TYR A 155 3.33 2.66 -1.71
C TYR A 155 4.06 3.26 -2.91
N ILE A 156 4.22 4.58 -2.90
CA ILE A 156 4.80 5.34 -4.02
C ILE A 156 6.00 6.13 -3.51
N GLU A 157 7.11 6.03 -4.24
CA GLU A 157 8.28 6.90 -4.14
C GLU A 157 8.42 7.72 -5.43
N LYS A 158 8.93 8.94 -5.28
CA LYS A 158 9.36 9.79 -6.39
C LYS A 158 10.82 10.14 -6.17
N ASN A 159 11.69 9.86 -7.14
CA ASN A 159 13.14 10.09 -7.03
C ASN A 159 13.76 9.48 -5.76
N ASN A 160 13.30 8.28 -5.37
CA ASN A 160 13.69 7.54 -4.16
C ASN A 160 13.26 8.18 -2.82
N GLU A 161 12.37 9.17 -2.84
CA GLU A 161 11.75 9.73 -1.64
C GLU A 161 10.31 9.23 -1.50
N PRO A 162 9.85 8.86 -0.29
CA PRO A 162 8.46 8.47 -0.07
C PRO A 162 7.51 9.61 -0.47
N SER A 163 6.42 9.27 -1.16
CA SER A 163 5.42 10.24 -1.58
C SER A 163 4.08 9.99 -0.92
N ARG A 164 3.57 8.75 -0.97
CA ARG A 164 2.30 8.38 -0.35
C ARG A 164 2.15 6.89 -0.18
N ILE A 165 1.27 6.51 0.73
CA ILE A 165 0.68 5.18 0.80
C ILE A 165 -0.84 5.29 0.59
N LYS A 166 -1.44 4.30 -0.07
CA LYS A 166 -2.88 4.25 -0.35
C LYS A 166 -3.41 2.86 -0.08
N LEU A 167 -4.57 2.78 0.55
CA LEU A 167 -5.34 1.54 0.74
C LEU A 167 -6.74 1.72 0.17
N ILE A 168 -7.15 0.81 -0.70
CA ILE A 168 -8.47 0.78 -1.33
C ILE A 168 -9.08 -0.60 -1.11
N ALA A 169 -10.34 -0.63 -0.71
CA ALA A 169 -11.17 -1.83 -0.69
C ALA A 169 -12.28 -1.69 -1.74
N SER A 170 -12.41 -2.68 -2.62
CA SER A 170 -13.40 -2.68 -3.71
C SER A 170 -14.34 -3.88 -3.58
N SER A 171 -15.62 -3.59 -3.36
CA SER A 171 -16.69 -4.57 -3.20
C SER A 171 -17.32 -4.95 -4.55
N TYR A 172 -18.01 -6.08 -4.55
CA TYR A 172 -18.81 -6.58 -5.66
C TYR A 172 -20.30 -6.33 -5.34
N PRO A 173 -21.02 -5.56 -6.16
CA PRO A 173 -22.44 -5.26 -5.93
C PRO A 173 -23.40 -6.37 -6.38
N ASP A 174 -22.88 -7.48 -6.91
CA ASP A 174 -23.69 -8.58 -7.45
C ASP A 174 -24.39 -9.38 -6.35
N ARG A 175 -25.64 -9.81 -6.59
CA ARG A 175 -26.46 -10.69 -5.72
C ARG A 175 -25.77 -11.99 -5.27
N LYS A 176 -24.71 -12.42 -5.97
CA LYS A 176 -23.87 -13.56 -5.57
C LYS A 176 -23.04 -13.30 -4.33
N TYR A 177 -22.95 -12.06 -3.87
CA TYR A 177 -22.16 -11.65 -2.71
C TYR A 177 -23.07 -11.08 -1.62
N LYS A 178 -22.67 -11.32 -0.36
CA LYS A 178 -23.23 -10.60 0.79
C LYS A 178 -22.84 -9.13 0.72
N GLU A 179 -23.57 -8.27 1.41
CA GLU A 179 -23.18 -6.88 1.60
C GLU A 179 -21.75 -6.79 2.19
N ALA A 180 -20.96 -5.84 1.70
CA ALA A 180 -19.61 -5.65 2.19
C ALA A 180 -19.60 -4.97 3.57
N MET A 181 -18.67 -5.39 4.43
CA MET A 181 -18.40 -4.73 5.70
C MET A 181 -17.90 -3.29 5.46
N SER A 182 -18.13 -2.41 6.44
CA SER A 182 -17.78 -0.99 6.32
C SER A 182 -16.28 -0.78 6.12
N PHE A 183 -15.90 0.18 5.28
CA PHE A 183 -14.49 0.53 5.11
C PHE A 183 -13.88 1.09 6.40
N GLU A 184 -14.68 1.74 7.26
CA GLU A 184 -14.23 2.23 8.56
C GLU A 184 -13.69 1.12 9.44
N SER A 185 -14.36 -0.03 9.52
CA SER A 185 -13.87 -1.16 10.31
C SER A 185 -12.56 -1.75 9.74
N LEU A 186 -12.37 -1.68 8.41
CA LEU A 186 -11.08 -2.05 7.82
C LEU A 186 -9.99 -1.04 8.18
N ALA A 187 -10.29 0.26 8.08
CA ALA A 187 -9.36 1.34 8.43
C ALA A 187 -8.94 1.23 9.91
N GLU A 188 -9.89 1.00 10.82
CA GLU A 188 -9.62 0.77 12.24
C GLU A 188 -8.68 -0.42 12.43
N HIS A 189 -8.95 -1.56 11.77
CA HIS A 189 -8.14 -2.76 11.92
C HIS A 189 -6.69 -2.60 11.44
N VAL A 190 -6.46 -1.80 10.39
CA VAL A 190 -5.10 -1.60 9.85
C VAL A 190 -4.35 -0.44 10.50
N LEU A 191 -5.06 0.48 11.17
CA LEU A 191 -4.50 1.67 11.83
C LEU A 191 -4.48 1.57 13.35
N THR A 192 -5.00 0.50 13.93
CA THR A 192 -4.91 0.25 15.37
C THR A 192 -4.18 -1.07 15.61
N LEU A 193 -3.38 -1.10 16.66
CA LEU A 193 -2.83 -2.37 17.14
C LEU A 193 -3.89 -3.00 18.04
N SER A 194 -4.38 -4.18 17.67
CA SER A 194 -5.21 -4.95 18.59
C SER A 194 -4.40 -5.23 19.85
N SER A 195 -4.82 -4.66 20.98
CA SER A 195 -4.28 -5.03 22.30
C SER A 195 -4.44 -6.54 22.48
N LYS A 196 -3.35 -7.20 22.89
CA LYS A 196 -3.40 -8.60 23.32
C LYS A 196 -4.29 -8.76 24.54
#